data_AF-A0A9E4DZ45-F1
#
_entry.id   AF-A0A9E4DZ45-F1
#
_cell.length_a   1.000
_cell.length_b   1.000
_cell.length_c   1.000
_cell.angle_alpha   90.00
_cell.angle_beta   90.00
_cell.angle_gamma   90.00
#
_symmetry.space_group_name_H-M   'P 1'
#
loop_
_entity.id
_entity.type
_entity.pdbx_description
1 polymer ?
#
loop_
_entity_poly.entity_id
_entity_poly.type
_entity_poly.pdbx_seq_one_letter_code
_entity_poly.pdbx_strand_id
1 'polypeptide(L)'
;MLPPLVADINIAVSVIQFLRAQGVDVVAGREESWNRYEDRDLLREAHVRNRFVLTHDSDFGTLAVHEEQTITGIIHLRPGNRPSSEVIADLQVLLNAEIDWTPPLIVVCESGKPFSYKRLCSSRGLELCRVWKSSESGFSPIDRDRQD
;
A
#
# COMPACT_ATOMS: atom_id res chain seq x y z
N MET A 1 13.20 -4.45 -2.51
CA MET A 1 12.83 -3.32 -3.41
C MET A 1 11.31 -3.25 -3.47
N LEU A 2 10.74 -2.05 -3.54
CA LEU A 2 9.29 -1.89 -3.70
C LEU A 2 8.83 -2.40 -5.08
N PRO A 3 7.59 -2.92 -5.20
CA PRO A 3 7.00 -3.27 -6.49
C PRO A 3 6.75 -2.01 -7.33
N PRO A 4 6.54 -2.12 -8.64
CA PRO A 4 6.14 -1.00 -9.47
C PRO A 4 4.76 -0.48 -9.03
N LEU A 5 4.59 0.83 -9.07
CA LEU A 5 3.45 1.52 -8.47
C LEU A 5 2.62 2.27 -9.51
N VAL A 6 1.33 2.37 -9.21
CA VAL A 6 0.40 3.38 -9.71
C VAL A 6 0.01 4.25 -8.52
N ALA A 7 0.35 5.53 -8.56
CA ALA A 7 0.02 6.47 -7.51
C ALA A 7 -1.28 7.20 -7.80
N ASP A 8 -2.14 7.25 -6.79
CA ASP A 8 -3.36 8.05 -6.77
C ASP A 8 -3.05 9.55 -6.91
N ILE A 9 -4.02 10.33 -7.42
CA ILE A 9 -3.88 11.76 -7.71
C ILE A 9 -3.64 12.61 -6.44
N ASN A 10 -4.02 12.07 -5.28
CA ASN A 10 -3.84 12.69 -3.97
C ASN A 10 -2.40 12.55 -3.42
N ILE A 11 -1.57 11.71 -4.01
CA ILE A 11 -0.18 11.55 -3.59
C ILE A 11 0.63 12.80 -3.97
N ALA A 12 1.34 13.36 -2.99
CA ALA A 12 2.14 14.56 -3.18
C ALA A 12 3.28 14.32 -4.20
N VAL A 13 3.53 15.31 -5.06
CA VAL A 13 4.60 15.24 -6.09
C VAL A 13 5.97 14.95 -5.48
N SER A 14 6.26 15.50 -4.30
CA SER A 14 7.51 15.24 -3.57
C SER A 14 7.69 13.76 -3.19
N VAL A 15 6.60 13.06 -2.85
CA VAL A 15 6.61 11.61 -2.56
C VAL A 15 6.91 10.82 -3.83
N ILE A 16 6.28 11.19 -4.95
CA ILE A 16 6.53 10.54 -6.26
C ILE A 16 7.99 10.72 -6.68
N GLN A 17 8.51 11.94 -6.59
CA GLN A 17 9.90 12.26 -6.93
C GLN A 17 10.89 11.48 -6.05
N PHE A 18 10.63 11.41 -4.75
CA PHE A 18 11.42 10.61 -3.83
C PHE A 18 11.46 9.13 -4.24
N LEU A 19 10.30 8.50 -4.46
CA LEU A 19 10.22 7.08 -4.85
C LEU A 19 10.99 6.80 -6.13
N ARG A 20 10.83 7.65 -7.15
CA ARG A 20 11.57 7.53 -8.42
C ARG A 20 13.08 7.69 -8.23
N ALA A 21 13.51 8.61 -7.37
CA ALA A 21 14.93 8.79 -7.02
C ALA A 21 15.51 7.56 -6.29
N GLN A 22 14.67 6.78 -5.61
CA GLN A 22 15.05 5.48 -5.02
C GLN A 22 14.99 4.32 -6.04
N GLY A 23 14.75 4.60 -7.32
CA GLY A 23 14.69 3.59 -8.39
C GLY A 23 13.35 2.85 -8.49
N VAL A 24 12.31 3.31 -7.80
CA VAL A 24 10.96 2.72 -7.90
C VAL A 24 10.29 3.20 -9.18
N ASP A 25 9.77 2.27 -9.97
CA ASP A 25 8.95 2.57 -11.14
C ASP A 25 7.55 3.02 -10.68
N VAL A 26 7.25 4.31 -10.86
CA VAL A 26 5.98 4.92 -10.44
C VAL A 26 5.30 5.60 -11.62
N VAL A 27 4.08 5.18 -11.92
CA VAL A 27 3.12 5.90 -12.78
C VAL A 27 2.24 6.75 -11.87
N ALA A 28 2.18 8.06 -12.08
CA ALA A 28 1.36 8.95 -11.25
C ALA A 28 0.08 9.35 -12.00
N GLY A 29 -1.10 9.10 -11.42
CA GLY A 29 -2.38 9.39 -12.08
C GLY A 29 -2.55 10.86 -12.47
N ARG A 30 -1.89 11.78 -11.74
CA ARG A 30 -1.86 13.21 -12.08
C ARG A 30 -1.15 13.47 -13.41
N GLU A 31 -0.08 12.75 -13.72
CA GLU A 31 0.69 12.90 -14.97
C GLU A 31 -0.03 12.25 -16.15
N GLU A 32 -0.78 11.17 -15.89
CA GLU A 32 -1.61 10.47 -16.87
C GLU A 32 -2.97 11.14 -17.13
N SER A 33 -3.24 12.30 -16.50
CA SER A 33 -4.50 13.05 -16.63
C SER A 33 -5.74 12.30 -16.14
N TRP A 34 -5.62 11.38 -15.18
CA TRP A 34 -6.71 10.59 -14.61
C TRP A 34 -7.59 11.34 -13.61
N ASN A 35 -7.83 12.63 -13.83
CA ASN A 35 -8.61 13.50 -12.93
C ASN A 35 -10.07 13.05 -12.74
N ARG A 36 -10.55 12.09 -13.53
CA ARG A 36 -11.92 11.54 -13.49
C ARG A 36 -11.97 10.06 -13.12
N TYR A 37 -10.82 9.45 -12.82
CA TYR A 37 -10.82 8.04 -12.40
C TYR A 37 -11.46 7.93 -11.03
N GLU A 38 -12.37 6.98 -10.91
CA GLU A 38 -12.82 6.50 -9.61
C GLU A 38 -11.82 5.45 -9.09
N ASP A 39 -11.90 5.12 -7.80
CA ASP A 39 -11.02 4.14 -7.17
C ASP A 39 -10.99 2.80 -7.92
N ARG A 40 -12.14 2.36 -8.45
CA ARG A 40 -12.27 1.14 -9.26
C ARG A 40 -11.48 1.21 -10.56
N ASP A 41 -11.45 2.37 -11.21
CA ASP A 41 -10.70 2.55 -12.45
C ASP A 41 -9.20 2.51 -12.16
N LEU A 42 -8.76 3.14 -11.06
CA LEU A 42 -7.36 3.08 -10.62
C LEU A 42 -6.94 1.65 -10.25
N LEU A 43 -7.78 0.90 -9.52
CA LEU A 43 -7.55 -0.50 -9.19
C LEU A 43 -7.42 -1.37 -10.45
N ARG A 44 -8.35 -1.20 -11.40
CA ARG A 44 -8.33 -1.94 -12.68
C ARG A 44 -7.08 -1.64 -13.47
N GLU A 45 -6.72 -0.36 -13.59
CA GLU A 45 -5.54 0.07 -14.35
C GLU A 45 -4.24 -0.44 -13.73
N ALA A 46 -4.11 -0.35 -12.41
CA ALA A 46 -2.98 -0.91 -11.68
C ALA A 46 -2.90 -2.44 -11.86
N HIS A 47 -4.03 -3.14 -11.81
CA HIS A 47 -4.07 -4.58 -12.02
C HIS A 47 -3.63 -4.98 -13.44
N VAL A 48 -4.19 -4.35 -14.48
CA VAL A 48 -3.83 -4.59 -15.89
C VAL A 48 -2.34 -4.34 -16.13
N ARG A 49 -1.75 -3.35 -15.46
CA ARG A 49 -0.32 -3.02 -15.56
C ARG A 49 0.58 -3.85 -14.62
N ASN A 50 0.03 -4.78 -13.83
CA ASN A 50 0.75 -5.52 -12.79
C ASN A 50 1.48 -4.64 -11.76
N ARG A 51 0.80 -3.57 -11.30
CA ARG A 51 1.32 -2.57 -10.37
C ARG A 51 0.53 -2.54 -9.08
N PHE A 52 1.18 -2.15 -7.99
CA PHE A 52 0.51 -1.86 -6.73
C PHE A 52 -0.08 -0.45 -6.77
N VAL A 53 -1.25 -0.25 -6.17
CA VAL A 53 -1.79 1.10 -5.94
C VAL A 53 -1.11 1.72 -4.73
N LEU A 54 -0.69 2.99 -4.85
CA LEU A 54 -0.26 3.83 -3.73
C LEU A 54 -1.30 4.91 -3.49
N THR A 55 -1.93 4.94 -2.32
CA THR A 55 -3.03 5.88 -2.01
C THR A 55 -3.03 6.32 -0.55
N HIS A 56 -3.67 7.46 -0.28
CA HIS A 56 -4.07 7.89 1.06
C HIS A 56 -5.47 7.43 1.47
N ASP A 57 -6.28 6.98 0.52
CA ASP A 57 -7.70 6.67 0.73
C ASP A 57 -7.89 5.27 1.35
N SER A 58 -8.69 5.21 2.42
CA SER A 58 -9.04 3.97 3.09
C SER A 58 -10.00 3.09 2.29
N ASP A 59 -10.77 3.66 1.37
CA ASP A 59 -11.85 2.96 0.70
C ASP A 59 -11.33 1.88 -0.25
N PHE A 60 -10.10 2.01 -0.77
CA PHE A 60 -9.42 0.97 -1.56
C PHE A 60 -9.30 -0.37 -0.83
N GLY A 61 -9.06 -0.35 0.49
CA GLY A 61 -8.99 -1.57 1.29
C GLY A 61 -10.36 -2.26 1.38
N THR A 62 -11.43 -1.47 1.52
CA THR A 62 -12.81 -1.95 1.49
C THR A 62 -13.15 -2.54 0.13
N LEU A 63 -12.84 -1.85 -0.97
CA LEU A 63 -13.08 -2.33 -2.33
C LEU A 63 -12.37 -3.67 -2.61
N ALA A 64 -11.12 -3.81 -2.17
CA ALA A 64 -10.35 -5.03 -2.37
C ALA A 64 -10.85 -6.21 -1.52
N VAL A 65 -11.31 -5.97 -0.30
CA VAL A 65 -11.68 -7.04 0.65
C VAL A 65 -13.17 -7.39 0.60
N HIS A 66 -14.05 -6.41 0.51
CA HIS A 66 -15.50 -6.60 0.60
C HIS A 66 -16.18 -6.75 -0.75
N GLU A 67 -15.63 -6.14 -1.80
CA GLU A 67 -16.26 -6.11 -3.13
C GLU A 67 -15.53 -6.97 -4.16
N GLU A 68 -14.63 -7.84 -3.70
CA GLU A 68 -13.92 -8.84 -4.50
C GLU A 68 -13.23 -8.26 -5.75
N GLN A 69 -12.82 -6.99 -5.70
CA GLN A 69 -12.07 -6.39 -6.80
C GLN A 69 -10.71 -7.09 -6.93
N THR A 70 -10.37 -7.47 -8.16
CA THR A 70 -9.06 -8.07 -8.43
C THR A 70 -7.99 -7.00 -8.29
N ILE A 71 -7.01 -7.25 -7.43
CA ILE A 71 -5.90 -6.34 -7.18
C ILE A 71 -4.57 -7.07 -7.31
N THR A 72 -3.54 -6.36 -7.76
CA THR A 72 -2.15 -6.81 -7.61
C THR A 72 -1.67 -6.52 -6.18
N GLY A 73 -1.97 -5.34 -5.66
CA GLY A 73 -1.71 -4.98 -4.29
C GLY A 73 -1.95 -3.50 -4.02
N ILE A 74 -1.97 -3.13 -2.75
CA ILE A 74 -2.23 -1.76 -2.28
C ILE A 74 -1.19 -1.41 -1.22
N ILE A 75 -0.61 -0.22 -1.32
CA ILE A 75 0.15 0.45 -0.27
C ILE A 75 -0.69 1.65 0.18
N HIS A 76 -1.32 1.53 1.34
CA HIS A 76 -2.14 2.56 1.96
C HIS A 76 -1.30 3.38 2.93
N LEU A 77 -1.10 4.65 2.60
CA LEU A 77 -0.38 5.61 3.42
C LEU A 77 -1.37 6.40 4.28
N ARG A 78 -1.21 6.38 5.60
CA ARG A 78 -2.07 7.08 6.56
C ARG A 78 -1.28 8.19 7.27
N PRO A 79 -1.06 9.34 6.60
CA PRO A 79 -0.27 10.44 7.15
C PRO A 79 -0.97 11.20 8.27
N GLY A 80 -2.31 11.14 8.36
CA GLY A 80 -3.07 12.07 9.19
C GLY A 80 -2.79 13.51 8.74
N ASN A 81 -2.49 14.41 9.68
CA ASN A 81 -2.14 15.81 9.39
C ASN A 81 -0.64 16.04 9.18
N ARG A 82 0.14 14.98 8.91
CA ARG A 82 1.59 15.09 8.81
C ARG A 82 2.04 15.50 7.42
N PRO A 83 3.15 16.26 7.31
CA PRO A 83 3.66 16.70 6.01
C PRO A 83 4.24 15.55 5.20
N SER A 84 4.37 15.75 3.89
CA SER A 84 4.95 14.76 2.97
C SER A 84 6.37 14.30 3.33
N SER A 85 7.14 15.11 4.06
CA SER A 85 8.47 14.72 4.56
C SER A 85 8.41 13.56 5.54
N GLU A 86 7.37 13.48 6.37
CA GLU A 86 7.17 12.34 7.26
C GLU A 86 6.69 11.10 6.51
N VAL A 87 5.84 11.28 5.50
CA VAL A 87 5.44 10.19 4.59
C VAL A 87 6.65 9.59 3.87
N ILE A 88 7.58 10.44 3.43
CA ILE A 88 8.85 10.01 2.84
C ILE A 88 9.68 9.20 3.84
N ALA A 89 9.74 9.62 5.10
CA ALA A 89 10.45 8.87 6.14
C ALA A 89 9.82 7.49 6.38
N ASP A 90 8.48 7.39 6.42
CA ASP A 90 7.78 6.11 6.54
C ASP A 90 8.05 5.20 5.32
N LEU A 91 8.05 5.77 4.12
CA LEU A 91 8.40 5.04 2.88
C LEU A 91 9.86 4.58 2.85
N GLN A 92 10.78 5.35 3.42
CA GLN A 92 12.18 4.95 3.56
C GLN A 92 12.32 3.71 4.45
N VAL A 93 11.55 3.63 5.54
CA VAL A 93 11.49 2.42 6.39
C VAL A 93 10.96 1.24 5.58
N LEU A 94 9.90 1.45 4.81
CA LEU A 94 9.31 0.39 3.97
C LEU A 94 10.26 -0.10 2.86
N LEU A 95 11.01 0.81 2.23
CA LEU A 95 12.01 0.48 1.20
C LEU A 95 13.13 -0.43 1.73
N ASN A 96 13.53 -0.21 2.99
CA ASN A 96 14.58 -0.96 3.66
C ASN A 96 14.09 -2.25 4.32
N ALA A 97 12.77 -2.47 4.34
CA ALA A 97 12.18 -3.67 4.92
C ALA A 97 12.27 -4.88 3.99
N GLU A 98 12.54 -6.04 4.59
CA GLU A 98 12.42 -7.33 3.90
C GLU A 98 10.95 -7.78 3.90
N ILE A 99 10.25 -7.49 2.81
CA ILE A 99 8.85 -7.88 2.60
C ILE A 99 8.78 -8.78 1.37
N ASP A 100 8.06 -9.89 1.50
CA ASP A 100 7.63 -10.67 0.33
C ASP A 100 6.43 -9.99 -0.33
N TRP A 101 6.73 -9.29 -1.43
CA TRP A 101 5.77 -8.53 -2.24
C TRP A 101 4.90 -9.39 -3.17
N THR A 102 4.88 -10.72 -3.01
CA THR A 102 4.04 -11.61 -3.82
C THR A 102 2.54 -11.23 -3.70
N PRO A 103 1.89 -10.84 -4.83
CA PRO A 103 0.45 -10.51 -4.89
C PRO A 103 -0.49 -11.65 -4.47
N PRO A 104 -1.74 -11.35 -4.03
CA PRO A 104 -2.26 -10.03 -3.72
C PRO A 104 -1.92 -9.61 -2.28
N LEU A 105 -1.39 -8.39 -2.11
CA LEU A 105 -0.90 -7.89 -0.83
C LEU A 105 -1.39 -6.47 -0.54
N ILE A 106 -1.89 -6.24 0.67
CA ILE A 106 -2.19 -4.91 1.19
C ILE A 106 -1.18 -4.56 2.27
N VAL A 107 -0.50 -3.43 2.13
CA VAL A 107 0.42 -2.83 3.11
C VAL A 107 -0.19 -1.54 3.62
N VAL A 108 -0.16 -1.32 4.93
CA VAL A 108 -0.65 -0.10 5.58
C VAL A 108 0.51 0.53 6.34
N CYS A 109 0.84 1.77 5.99
CA CYS A 109 1.84 2.58 6.69
C CYS A 109 1.12 3.72 7.40
N GLU A 110 1.14 3.75 8.72
CA GLU A 110 0.60 4.85 9.51
C GLU A 110 1.76 5.63 10.14
N SER A 111 1.77 6.95 9.96
CA SER A 111 2.95 7.73 10.33
C SER A 111 3.31 7.62 11.81
N GLY A 112 4.60 7.38 12.07
CA GLY A 112 5.12 7.14 13.41
C GLY A 112 4.66 5.84 14.05
N LYS A 113 4.11 4.89 13.28
CA LYS A 113 3.81 3.54 13.71
C LYS A 113 4.53 2.52 12.82
N PRO A 114 4.79 1.31 13.34
CA PRO A 114 5.14 0.18 12.50
C PRO A 114 4.15 0.01 11.34
N PHE A 115 4.67 -0.23 10.13
CA PHE A 115 3.81 -0.64 9.04
C PHE A 115 3.27 -2.05 9.32
N SER A 116 2.15 -2.37 8.67
CA SER A 116 1.56 -3.69 8.70
C SER A 116 1.19 -4.14 7.30
N TYR A 117 1.08 -5.45 7.08
CA TYR A 117 0.59 -5.97 5.81
C TYR A 117 -0.28 -7.21 5.99
N LYS A 118 -1.14 -7.44 5.02
CA LYS A 118 -2.07 -8.57 4.93
C LYS A 118 -2.10 -9.09 3.50
N ARG A 119 -1.82 -10.39 3.34
CA ARG A 119 -2.03 -11.07 2.06
C ARG A 119 -3.52 -11.38 1.87
N LEU A 120 -4.00 -11.38 0.65
CA LEU A 120 -5.35 -11.84 0.34
C LEU A 120 -5.25 -13.24 -0.31
N CYS A 121 -6.00 -14.22 0.19
CA CYS A 121 -6.10 -15.54 -0.43
C CYS A 121 -7.33 -15.58 -1.35
N SER A 122 -7.13 -16.07 -2.58
CA SER A 122 -8.17 -16.13 -3.63
C SER A 122 -9.19 -17.26 -3.45
N SER A 123 -9.11 -18.08 -2.40
CA SER A 123 -9.99 -19.24 -2.23
C SER A 123 -10.86 -19.12 -0.98
N ARG A 124 -12.18 -19.11 -1.20
CA ARG A 124 -13.27 -19.34 -0.22
C ARG A 124 -12.78 -19.81 1.15
N GLY A 125 -12.59 -18.88 2.07
CA GLY A 125 -12.10 -19.16 3.41
C GLY A 125 -11.12 -18.10 3.82
N LEU A 126 -11.54 -17.27 4.77
CA LEU A 126 -10.68 -16.33 5.48
C LEU A 126 -9.65 -17.12 6.29
N GLU A 127 -8.64 -17.69 5.65
CA GLU A 127 -7.43 -18.08 6.36
C GLU A 127 -6.74 -16.80 6.81
N LEU A 128 -6.56 -16.69 8.13
CA LEU A 128 -5.97 -15.55 8.81
C LEU A 128 -4.54 -15.31 8.29
N CYS A 129 -4.43 -14.43 7.31
CA CYS A 129 -3.15 -13.93 6.86
C CYS A 129 -2.47 -13.19 8.01
N ARG A 130 -1.29 -13.70 8.41
CA ARG A 130 -0.45 -13.15 9.48
C ARG A 130 -0.27 -11.65 9.27
N VAL A 131 -0.66 -10.87 10.26
CA VAL A 131 -0.32 -9.45 10.30
C VAL A 131 1.07 -9.35 10.90
N TRP A 132 1.99 -8.71 10.20
CA TRP A 132 3.34 -8.47 10.68
C TRP A 132 3.48 -7.00 11.05
N LYS A 133 4.20 -6.70 12.14
CA LYS A 133 4.58 -5.34 12.53
C LYS A 133 6.10 -5.22 12.48
N SER A 134 6.61 -4.15 11.88
CA SER A 134 8.02 -3.78 12.01
C SER A 134 8.29 -3.23 13.42
N SER A 135 8.90 -3.99 14.33
CA SER A 135 9.37 -3.46 15.61
C SER A 135 10.84 -3.05 15.54
N GLU A 136 11.29 -2.17 16.44
CA GLU A 136 12.71 -1.78 16.59
C GLU A 136 13.65 -2.98 16.90
N SER A 137 13.11 -4.17 17.15
CA SER A 137 13.84 -5.40 17.49
C SER A 137 13.60 -6.57 16.52
N GLY A 138 13.00 -6.32 15.36
CA GLY A 138 12.70 -7.34 14.34
C GLY A 138 11.19 -7.61 14.16
N PHE A 139 10.87 -8.40 13.14
CA PHE A 139 9.51 -8.71 12.71
C PHE A 139 8.85 -9.75 13.63
N SER A 140 7.74 -9.39 14.26
CA SER A 140 6.93 -10.35 15.05
C SER A 140 5.52 -10.47 14.47
N PRO A 141 4.96 -11.70 14.36
CA PRO A 141 3.55 -11.89 14.05
C PRO A 141 2.67 -11.21 15.12
N ILE A 142 1.59 -10.56 14.70
CA ILE A 142 0.54 -10.12 15.63
C ILE A 142 -0.37 -11.32 15.89
N ASP A 143 -0.23 -11.95 17.06
CA ASP A 143 -1.30 -12.79 17.61
C ASP A 143 -2.49 -11.88 17.96
N ARG A 144 -3.56 -11.99 17.17
CA ARG A 144 -4.87 -11.44 17.55
C ARG A 144 -5.71 -12.52 18.22
N ASP A 145 -5.26 -12.94 19.40
CA ASP A 145 -6.11 -13.55 20.41
C ASP A 145 -6.18 -12.61 21.61
N ARG A 146 -7.18 -11.73 21.58
CA ARG A 146 -7.80 -11.10 22.76
C ARG A 146 -9.12 -10.49 22.31
N GLN A 147 -10.17 -11.31 22.39
CA GLN A 147 -11.51 -10.84 22.66
C GLN A 147 -11.54 -10.39 24.12
N ASP A 148 -11.94 -9.15 24.35
CA ASP A 148 -12.65 -8.69 25.55
C ASP A 148 -13.73 -7.71 25.07
#